data_AF-K2K3K7-F1
#
_entry.id   AF-K2K3K7-F1
#
_cell.length_a   1.000
_cell.length_b   1.000
_cell.length_c   1.000
_cell.angle_alpha   90.00
_cell.angle_beta   90.00
_cell.angle_gamma   90.00
#
_symmetry.space_group_name_H-M   'P 1'
#
loop_
_entity.id
_entity.type
_entity.pdbx_description
1 polymer ?
#
loop_
_entity_poly.entity_id
_entity_poly.type
_entity_poly.pdbx_seq_one_letter_code
_entity_poly.pdbx_strand_id
1 'polypeptide(L)'
;MKALFSLALLAQSALATQFPYQGDTLALSQYGLTLGGQTLAGGTFEPLALSQDGSLLMAVTKADQVLHIWQGQQQVFSAPVKDRVVEAVCSYQSPRDGSLHLFILDDRGSGEEWLVRDGAWRQAPLKLRTLAIPYKSTACATDSGSQSLYIAEDDQAIWRYSAELEAEPKRQLVDVAAPFGPLQGETQALAVRADGLLVRAAETGLDFYPAAASKSPSTGRRQLPLNLGETGTLVLDAKGAHLGGKAITLPAMTVTRPAIEAIAEVKASAQTATADRIGDAMDDPAIWLNRQTPAQSRILGTDKRGALEVYNLAGERLQRLAVGRINNVDVRYGFELGGQTLDIAAASHRDHNSIQLFAIAPESGEVEAIGEIPTPLSEIYGLCMYQPQGQMQVIVNDQSGRVLQYGLKAKGAKVTGELLRDFAVPSQPEGCVADDQRGRLFLGEEDVGIWVFDADPQQAPKGQLIAKVGDKLHADVEGLALWQGKEPLLVASSQGNDSYVLYSALPPYDYQGRFRIGLNGERAIDGASETDGLEVTAQPLPGYPQGLLVVQDGRKQVPQAGQNFKLVSFAEVLALLQQ
;
A
#
# COMPACT_ATOMS: atom_id res chain seq x y z
N MET A 1 10.96 -13.94 -18.66
CA MET A 1 10.42 -14.59 -17.44
C MET A 1 9.18 -15.36 -17.84
N LYS A 2 9.21 -16.69 -17.74
CA LYS A 2 8.08 -17.53 -18.15
C LYS A 2 7.27 -17.83 -16.90
N ALA A 3 6.10 -17.24 -16.82
CA ALA A 3 5.18 -17.46 -15.72
C ALA A 3 4.69 -18.92 -15.79
N LEU A 4 4.95 -19.61 -14.69
CA LEU A 4 4.60 -20.98 -14.37
C LEU A 4 3.21 -20.95 -13.71
N PHE A 5 2.39 -22.00 -13.84
CA PHE A 5 1.07 -22.05 -13.22
C PHE A 5 0.57 -23.46 -12.97
N SER A 6 -0.23 -23.67 -11.94
CA SER A 6 -0.74 -25.00 -11.56
C SER A 6 -2.21 -25.01 -11.13
N LEU A 7 -2.97 -25.91 -11.77
CA LEU A 7 -4.30 -26.37 -11.38
C LEU A 7 -4.13 -27.77 -10.80
N ALA A 8 -4.52 -28.00 -9.55
CA ALA A 8 -4.70 -29.36 -9.03
C ALA A 8 -6.20 -29.69 -9.13
N LEU A 9 -6.61 -30.36 -10.21
CA LEU A 9 -7.93 -30.99 -10.26
C LEU A 9 -7.94 -32.16 -9.26
N LEU A 10 -8.50 -31.96 -8.06
CA LEU A 10 -8.90 -33.09 -7.24
C LEU A 10 -10.27 -33.57 -7.74
N ALA A 11 -10.27 -34.77 -8.32
CA ALA A 11 -11.49 -35.51 -8.57
C ALA A 11 -12.11 -35.89 -7.21
N GLN A 12 -13.41 -35.62 -7.04
CA GLN A 12 -14.21 -36.17 -5.97
C GLN A 12 -14.36 -37.69 -6.16
N SER A 13 -13.41 -38.51 -5.71
CA SER A 13 -13.69 -39.93 -5.44
C SER A 13 -12.64 -40.58 -4.53
N ALA A 14 -13.10 -41.57 -3.77
CA ALA A 14 -12.38 -42.32 -2.72
C ALA A 14 -11.19 -43.21 -3.22
N LEU A 15 -10.60 -42.90 -4.37
CA LEU A 15 -9.46 -43.62 -4.95
C LEU A 15 -8.19 -42.78 -4.82
N ALA A 16 -7.05 -43.46 -4.61
CA ALA A 16 -5.75 -42.79 -4.57
C ALA A 16 -5.51 -42.03 -5.89
N THR A 17 -5.35 -40.71 -5.80
CA THR A 17 -5.10 -39.85 -6.97
C THR A 17 -3.60 -39.71 -7.15
N GLN A 18 -3.09 -40.07 -8.33
CA GLN A 18 -1.67 -40.01 -8.66
C GLN A 18 -1.41 -39.05 -9.81
N PHE A 19 -0.35 -38.24 -9.72
CA PHE A 19 0.04 -37.35 -10.79
C PHE A 19 1.54 -37.02 -10.79
N PRO A 20 2.12 -36.66 -11.94
CA PRO A 20 3.52 -36.25 -12.00
C PRO A 20 3.73 -34.93 -11.25
N TYR A 21 4.77 -34.88 -10.43
CA TYR A 21 5.20 -33.67 -9.72
C TYR A 21 6.72 -33.66 -9.62
N GLN A 22 7.35 -32.61 -10.18
CA GLN A 22 8.81 -32.41 -10.15
C GLN A 22 9.67 -33.61 -10.63
N GLY A 23 9.13 -34.46 -11.50
CA GLY A 23 9.83 -35.63 -12.02
C GLY A 23 9.56 -36.94 -11.26
N ASP A 24 8.79 -36.87 -10.18
CA ASP A 24 8.31 -38.03 -9.42
C ASP A 24 6.79 -38.17 -9.52
N THR A 25 6.23 -39.20 -8.88
CA THR A 25 4.78 -39.39 -8.75
C THR A 25 4.32 -38.91 -7.38
N LEU A 26 3.48 -37.87 -7.35
CA LEU A 26 2.73 -37.51 -6.16
C LEU A 26 1.49 -38.39 -6.07
N ALA A 27 1.22 -38.98 -4.91
CA ALA A 27 -0.01 -39.71 -4.65
C ALA A 27 -0.69 -39.19 -3.39
N LEU A 28 -1.97 -38.85 -3.52
CA LEU A 28 -2.87 -38.53 -2.43
C LEU A 28 -3.80 -39.71 -2.16
N SER A 29 -3.92 -40.13 -0.90
CA SER A 29 -4.84 -41.18 -0.48
C SER A 29 -5.44 -40.84 0.89
N GLN A 30 -6.40 -41.63 1.34
CA GLN A 30 -6.92 -41.54 2.72
C GLN A 30 -5.86 -41.78 3.81
N TYR A 31 -4.70 -42.36 3.45
CA TYR A 31 -3.62 -42.65 4.39
C TYR A 31 -2.56 -41.56 4.44
N GLY A 32 -2.48 -40.70 3.44
CA GLY A 32 -1.46 -39.67 3.37
C GLY A 32 -1.10 -39.22 1.97
N LEU A 33 -0.13 -38.32 1.95
CA LEU A 33 0.49 -37.72 0.79
C LEU A 33 1.89 -38.34 0.61
N THR A 34 2.19 -38.87 -0.57
CA THR A 34 3.49 -39.47 -0.90
C THR A 34 4.08 -38.87 -2.17
N LEU A 35 5.40 -38.79 -2.26
CA LEU A 35 6.15 -38.36 -3.45
C LEU A 35 7.25 -39.36 -3.78
N GLY A 36 7.20 -39.96 -4.97
CA GLY A 36 8.16 -41.00 -5.37
C GLY A 36 8.09 -42.25 -4.49
N GLY A 37 6.93 -42.52 -3.88
CA GLY A 37 6.73 -43.61 -2.93
C GLY A 37 7.15 -43.29 -1.48
N GLN A 38 7.75 -42.13 -1.21
CA GLN A 38 8.07 -41.67 0.14
C GLN A 38 6.90 -40.89 0.74
N THR A 39 6.49 -41.23 1.96
CA THR A 39 5.48 -40.46 2.71
C THR A 39 6.00 -39.08 3.07
N LEU A 40 5.30 -38.04 2.59
CA LEU A 40 5.53 -36.65 2.99
C LEU A 40 4.81 -36.36 4.31
N ALA A 41 3.54 -36.76 4.42
CA ALA A 41 2.75 -36.67 5.64
C ALA A 41 1.58 -37.67 5.61
N GLY A 42 1.17 -38.14 6.80
CA GLY A 42 0.03 -39.04 6.97
C GLY A 42 -1.28 -38.28 7.18
N GLY A 43 -2.41 -38.94 6.92
CA GLY A 43 -3.75 -38.40 7.14
C GLY A 43 -4.50 -38.03 5.85
N THR A 44 -5.61 -37.31 6.01
CA THR A 44 -6.41 -36.80 4.89
C THR A 44 -6.15 -35.31 4.69
N PHE A 45 -6.02 -34.91 3.42
CA PHE A 45 -5.67 -33.54 3.05
C PHE A 45 -6.73 -32.94 2.13
N GLU A 46 -7.15 -31.73 2.47
CA GLU A 46 -8.12 -30.93 1.72
C GLU A 46 -8.03 -29.48 2.24
N PRO A 47 -7.75 -28.48 1.38
CA PRO A 47 -7.40 -28.57 -0.04
C PRO A 47 -5.94 -29.00 -0.29
N LEU A 48 -5.65 -29.38 -1.54
CA LEU A 48 -4.30 -29.55 -2.10
C LEU A 48 -4.09 -28.52 -3.20
N ALA A 49 -2.98 -27.79 -3.16
CA ALA A 49 -2.64 -26.78 -4.15
C ALA A 49 -1.14 -26.81 -4.48
N LEU A 50 -0.79 -26.21 -5.59
CA LEU A 50 0.58 -25.99 -6.01
C LEU A 50 0.83 -24.48 -6.08
N SER A 51 2.06 -24.04 -5.80
CA SER A 51 2.40 -22.63 -5.99
C SER A 51 2.22 -22.23 -7.44
N GLN A 52 2.08 -20.92 -7.72
CA GLN A 52 2.03 -20.45 -9.10
C GLN A 52 3.16 -21.08 -9.91
N ASP A 53 4.38 -21.17 -9.37
CA ASP A 53 5.48 -21.82 -10.08
C ASP A 53 5.56 -23.34 -10.11
N GLY A 54 4.62 -24.03 -9.48
CA GLY A 54 4.63 -25.48 -9.29
C GLY A 54 5.85 -25.97 -8.50
N SER A 55 6.64 -25.07 -7.92
CA SER A 55 7.83 -25.44 -7.15
C SER A 55 7.48 -25.87 -5.72
N LEU A 56 6.31 -25.46 -5.23
CA LEU A 56 5.81 -25.75 -3.90
C LEU A 56 4.51 -26.54 -3.96
N LEU A 57 4.41 -27.54 -3.10
CA LEU A 57 3.20 -28.29 -2.82
C LEU A 57 2.62 -27.82 -1.50
N MET A 58 1.37 -27.40 -1.50
CA MET A 58 0.64 -26.92 -0.34
C MET A 58 -0.52 -27.86 -0.05
N ALA A 59 -0.67 -28.28 1.20
CA ALA A 59 -1.80 -29.10 1.61
C ALA A 59 -2.26 -28.72 3.01
N VAL A 60 -3.56 -28.80 3.26
CA VAL A 60 -4.12 -28.64 4.61
C VAL A 60 -4.63 -29.97 5.11
N THR A 61 -4.26 -30.37 6.32
CA THR A 61 -4.81 -31.57 6.96
C THR A 61 -6.26 -31.34 7.38
N LYS A 62 -7.15 -32.26 7.03
CA LYS A 62 -8.59 -32.10 7.28
C LYS A 62 -8.95 -32.11 8.76
N ALA A 63 -8.26 -32.97 9.54
CA ALA A 63 -8.61 -33.22 10.94
C ALA A 63 -8.22 -32.08 11.88
N ASP A 64 -7.07 -31.47 11.67
CA ASP A 64 -6.45 -30.49 12.57
C ASP A 64 -6.11 -29.16 11.89
N GLN A 65 -6.49 -28.98 10.61
CA GLN A 65 -6.36 -27.73 9.86
C GLN A 65 -4.93 -27.18 9.85
N VAL A 66 -3.95 -28.07 9.69
CA VAL A 66 -2.54 -27.69 9.59
C VAL A 66 -2.17 -27.51 8.13
N LEU A 67 -1.73 -26.31 7.78
CA LEU A 67 -1.12 -26.04 6.49
C LEU A 67 0.31 -26.61 6.48
N HIS A 68 0.66 -27.27 5.40
CA HIS A 68 1.99 -27.77 5.11
C HIS A 68 2.44 -27.29 3.73
N ILE A 69 3.73 -26.97 3.60
CA ILE A 69 4.35 -26.61 2.33
C ILE A 69 5.61 -27.44 2.14
N TRP A 70 5.72 -28.09 0.98
CA TRP A 70 6.90 -28.86 0.58
C TRP A 70 7.53 -28.29 -0.69
N GLN A 71 8.86 -28.32 -0.73
CA GLN A 71 9.64 -28.17 -1.95
C GLN A 71 10.31 -29.52 -2.24
N GLY A 72 9.86 -30.20 -3.30
CA GLY A 72 10.15 -31.62 -3.49
C GLY A 72 9.69 -32.44 -2.28
N GLN A 73 10.61 -33.18 -1.65
CA GLN A 73 10.34 -33.99 -0.46
C GLN A 73 10.57 -33.24 0.87
N GLN A 74 11.16 -32.04 0.84
CA GLN A 74 11.48 -31.28 2.04
C GLN A 74 10.28 -30.42 2.45
N GLN A 75 9.78 -30.58 3.68
CA GLN A 75 8.82 -29.65 4.24
C GLN A 75 9.55 -28.34 4.58
N VAL A 76 9.15 -27.25 3.94
CA VAL A 76 9.79 -25.93 4.07
C VAL A 76 9.02 -25.00 5.00
N PHE A 77 7.73 -25.24 5.19
CA PHE A 77 6.88 -24.47 6.10
C PHE A 77 5.71 -25.31 6.59
N SER A 78 5.24 -25.04 7.81
CA SER A 78 3.96 -25.55 8.31
C SER A 78 3.43 -24.62 9.39
N ALA A 79 2.11 -24.45 9.43
CA ALA A 79 1.43 -23.63 10.42
C ALA A 79 -0.01 -24.11 10.66
N PRO A 80 -0.49 -24.10 11.91
CA PRO A 80 -1.90 -24.37 12.18
C PRO A 80 -2.79 -23.21 11.72
N VAL A 81 -3.92 -23.53 11.10
CA VAL A 81 -5.04 -22.60 10.84
C VAL A 81 -6.07 -22.83 11.94
N LYS A 82 -6.32 -21.82 12.79
CA LYS A 82 -7.02 -22.01 14.07
C LYS A 82 -8.45 -21.48 14.08
N ASP A 83 -8.77 -20.55 13.20
CA ASP A 83 -9.99 -19.75 13.24
C ASP A 83 -10.99 -20.10 12.14
N ARG A 84 -10.60 -20.97 11.18
CA ARG A 84 -11.43 -21.38 10.05
C ARG A 84 -11.13 -22.80 9.57
N VAL A 85 -12.09 -23.36 8.86
CA VAL A 85 -11.87 -24.52 7.98
C VAL A 85 -11.38 -23.97 6.65
N VAL A 86 -10.28 -24.50 6.14
CA VAL A 86 -9.70 -24.04 4.87
C VAL A 86 -10.41 -24.76 3.73
N GLU A 87 -10.97 -23.97 2.82
CA GLU A 87 -11.59 -24.47 1.59
C GLU A 87 -10.65 -24.30 0.39
N ALA A 88 -9.90 -23.20 0.34
CA ALA A 88 -8.93 -22.96 -0.71
C ALA A 88 -7.65 -22.32 -0.17
N VAL A 89 -6.52 -22.70 -0.78
CA VAL A 89 -5.21 -22.09 -0.55
C VAL A 89 -4.53 -21.79 -1.88
N CYS A 90 -4.02 -20.57 -2.04
CA CYS A 90 -3.25 -20.18 -3.22
C CYS A 90 -2.07 -19.30 -2.81
N SER A 91 -0.92 -19.48 -3.47
CA SER A 91 0.30 -18.73 -3.18
C SER A 91 0.41 -17.51 -4.07
N TYR A 92 0.86 -16.37 -3.56
CA TYR A 92 1.19 -15.20 -4.36
C TYR A 92 2.64 -14.82 -4.11
N GLN A 93 3.45 -14.70 -5.17
CA GLN A 93 4.78 -14.12 -5.04
C GLN A 93 4.72 -12.65 -5.44
N SER A 94 4.96 -11.73 -4.51
CA SER A 94 4.93 -10.31 -4.85
C SER A 94 6.02 -10.01 -5.90
N PRO A 95 5.66 -9.40 -7.03
CA PRO A 95 6.64 -8.95 -8.01
C PRO A 95 7.43 -7.72 -7.53
N ARG A 96 7.02 -7.08 -6.42
CA ARG A 96 7.67 -5.89 -5.86
C ARG A 96 8.95 -6.24 -5.10
N ASP A 97 8.86 -7.20 -4.18
CA ASP A 97 9.96 -7.56 -3.27
C ASP A 97 10.33 -9.06 -3.30
N GLY A 98 9.58 -9.89 -4.04
CA GLY A 98 9.80 -11.34 -4.15
C GLY A 98 9.29 -12.16 -2.97
N SER A 99 8.63 -11.53 -2.00
CA SER A 99 8.01 -12.18 -0.85
C SER A 99 6.93 -13.19 -1.27
N LEU A 100 6.74 -14.24 -0.46
CA LEU A 100 5.73 -15.28 -0.69
C LEU A 100 4.61 -15.13 0.31
N HIS A 101 3.43 -14.85 -0.21
CA HIS A 101 2.18 -14.74 0.50
C HIS A 101 1.30 -15.97 0.23
N LEU A 102 0.40 -16.29 1.15
CA LEU A 102 -0.64 -17.30 0.97
C LEU A 102 -1.99 -16.67 1.25
N PHE A 103 -2.95 -16.92 0.37
CA PHE A 103 -4.35 -16.66 0.65
C PHE A 103 -4.98 -17.95 1.19
N ILE A 104 -5.55 -17.88 2.37
CA ILE A 104 -6.23 -18.96 3.08
C ILE A 104 -7.72 -18.60 3.17
N LEU A 105 -8.57 -19.29 2.43
CA LEU A 105 -9.99 -18.94 2.27
C LEU A 105 -10.90 -19.92 3.01
N ASP A 106 -12.03 -19.42 3.51
CA ASP A 106 -13.15 -20.23 4.02
C ASP A 106 -14.40 -20.14 3.14
N ASP A 107 -15.43 -20.94 3.45
CA ASP A 107 -16.73 -20.89 2.77
C ASP A 107 -17.70 -19.86 3.39
N ARG A 108 -17.30 -19.11 4.41
CA ARG A 108 -18.18 -18.22 5.19
C ARG A 108 -17.95 -16.74 4.92
N GLY A 109 -17.26 -16.43 3.83
CA GLY A 109 -17.05 -15.07 3.35
C GLY A 109 -15.83 -14.37 3.96
N SER A 110 -14.90 -15.12 4.55
CA SER A 110 -13.65 -14.58 5.09
C SER A 110 -12.43 -15.30 4.52
N GLY A 111 -11.36 -14.55 4.28
CA GLY A 111 -10.05 -15.09 3.96
C GLY A 111 -8.94 -14.37 4.71
N GLU A 112 -7.76 -14.95 4.77
CA GLU A 112 -6.56 -14.29 5.27
C GLU A 112 -5.45 -14.31 4.22
N GLU A 113 -4.66 -13.24 4.22
CA GLU A 113 -3.37 -13.21 3.52
C GLU A 113 -2.25 -13.34 4.53
N TRP A 114 -1.38 -14.32 4.34
CA TRP A 114 -0.25 -14.64 5.22
C TRP A 114 1.08 -14.47 4.51
N LEU A 115 2.00 -13.72 5.10
CA LEU A 115 3.41 -13.76 4.71
C LEU A 115 4.06 -15.01 5.29
N VAL A 116 4.63 -15.85 4.43
CA VAL A 116 5.35 -17.09 4.83
C VAL A 116 6.83 -17.08 4.46
N ARG A 117 7.26 -16.19 3.55
CA ARG A 117 8.67 -16.00 3.20
C ARG A 117 8.94 -14.56 2.77
N ASP A 118 9.94 -13.91 3.38
CA ASP A 118 10.54 -12.64 2.94
C ASP A 118 12.05 -12.82 3.14
N GLY A 119 12.77 -13.07 2.04
CA GLY A 119 14.16 -13.57 2.05
C GLY A 119 14.30 -15.02 2.56
N ALA A 120 13.88 -15.28 3.79
CA ALA A 120 13.90 -16.59 4.44
C ALA A 120 12.48 -17.07 4.81
N TRP A 121 12.31 -18.38 4.97
CA TRP A 121 11.07 -18.98 5.46
C TRP A 121 10.82 -18.55 6.91
N ARG A 122 9.58 -18.16 7.21
CA ARG A 122 9.20 -17.77 8.58
C ARG A 122 8.94 -19.00 9.45
N GLN A 123 9.21 -18.89 10.75
CA GLN A 123 8.85 -19.94 11.71
C GLN A 123 7.34 -20.02 11.98
N ALA A 124 6.64 -18.91 11.79
CA ALA A 124 5.19 -18.77 11.89
C ALA A 124 4.70 -17.77 10.84
N PRO A 125 3.47 -17.91 10.33
CA PRO A 125 2.93 -16.97 9.36
C PRO A 125 2.75 -15.60 10.03
N LEU A 126 3.05 -14.53 9.29
CA LEU A 126 2.60 -13.20 9.67
C LEU A 126 1.30 -12.92 8.93
N LYS A 127 0.20 -12.78 9.66
CA LYS A 127 -1.08 -12.36 9.07
C LYS A 127 -0.94 -10.93 8.56
N LEU A 128 -1.09 -10.75 7.25
CA LEU A 128 -1.00 -9.45 6.60
C LEU A 128 -2.33 -8.73 6.59
N ARG A 129 -3.42 -9.40 6.17
CA ARG A 129 -4.78 -8.83 6.18
C ARG A 129 -5.85 -9.90 6.22
N THR A 130 -7.06 -9.48 6.57
CA THR A 130 -8.31 -10.25 6.38
C THR A 130 -8.98 -9.75 5.11
N LEU A 131 -9.50 -10.67 4.29
CA LEU A 131 -10.26 -10.39 3.08
C LEU A 131 -11.73 -10.70 3.30
N ALA A 132 -12.60 -9.81 2.81
CA ALA A 132 -14.02 -10.12 2.62
C ALA A 132 -14.19 -10.79 1.25
N ILE A 133 -14.48 -12.09 1.28
CA ILE A 133 -14.63 -12.92 0.08
C ILE A 133 -16.10 -13.36 -0.07
N PRO A 134 -16.52 -13.92 -1.22
CA PRO A 134 -17.87 -14.44 -1.38
C PRO A 134 -18.13 -15.63 -0.44
N TYR A 135 -19.38 -15.82 -0.03
CA TYR A 135 -19.80 -17.07 0.61
C TYR A 135 -19.60 -18.23 -0.36
N LYS A 136 -19.36 -19.44 0.17
CA LYS A 136 -19.08 -20.64 -0.63
C LYS A 136 -17.92 -20.42 -1.61
N SER A 137 -16.83 -19.83 -1.13
CA SER A 137 -15.61 -19.74 -1.91
C SER A 137 -14.97 -21.13 -2.06
N THR A 138 -14.98 -21.71 -3.26
CA THR A 138 -14.59 -23.11 -3.49
C THR A 138 -13.18 -23.27 -4.06
N ALA A 139 -12.64 -22.24 -4.70
CA ALA A 139 -11.31 -22.29 -5.32
C ALA A 139 -10.68 -20.90 -5.40
N CYS A 140 -9.33 -20.86 -5.40
CA CYS A 140 -8.58 -19.64 -5.67
C CYS A 140 -7.33 -19.87 -6.51
N ALA A 141 -6.91 -18.82 -7.22
CA ALA A 141 -5.67 -18.79 -7.99
C ALA A 141 -5.12 -17.38 -8.05
N THR A 142 -3.82 -17.24 -8.26
CA THR A 142 -3.13 -15.94 -8.25
C THR A 142 -2.35 -15.73 -9.54
N ASP A 143 -2.18 -14.47 -9.93
CA ASP A 143 -1.30 -14.04 -11.02
C ASP A 143 -0.37 -12.94 -10.52
N SER A 144 0.88 -13.30 -10.17
CA SER A 144 1.92 -12.32 -9.84
C SER A 144 2.16 -11.31 -10.96
N GLY A 145 2.02 -11.69 -12.23
CA GLY A 145 2.26 -10.80 -13.36
C GLY A 145 1.18 -9.74 -13.56
N SER A 146 -0.02 -9.93 -13.00
CA SER A 146 -1.09 -8.93 -13.01
C SER A 146 -1.52 -8.51 -11.61
N GLN A 147 -0.76 -8.90 -10.57
CA GLN A 147 -1.04 -8.65 -9.15
C GLN A 147 -2.49 -8.99 -8.76
N SER A 148 -2.97 -10.17 -9.16
CA SER A 148 -4.39 -10.54 -9.05
C SER A 148 -4.63 -11.82 -8.27
N LEU A 149 -5.70 -11.84 -7.49
CA LEU A 149 -6.26 -13.01 -6.82
C LEU A 149 -7.63 -13.32 -7.44
N TYR A 150 -7.82 -14.53 -7.92
CA TYR A 150 -9.10 -15.01 -8.44
C TYR A 150 -9.76 -15.91 -7.40
N ILE A 151 -11.06 -15.73 -7.17
CA ILE A 151 -11.85 -16.50 -6.22
C ILE A 151 -13.14 -16.96 -6.91
N ALA A 152 -13.44 -18.24 -6.80
CA ALA A 152 -14.69 -18.82 -7.29
C ALA A 152 -15.74 -18.83 -6.18
N GLU A 153 -16.93 -18.30 -6.47
CA GLU A 153 -18.14 -18.37 -5.64
C GLU A 153 -19.00 -19.53 -6.15
N ASP A 154 -18.68 -20.76 -5.73
CA ASP A 154 -19.39 -22.01 -6.06
C ASP A 154 -19.84 -22.05 -7.54
N ASP A 155 -21.15 -22.10 -7.78
CA ASP A 155 -21.82 -22.12 -9.06
C ASP A 155 -22.33 -20.74 -9.51
N GLN A 156 -21.98 -19.67 -8.80
CA GLN A 156 -22.53 -18.32 -8.98
C GLN A 156 -21.61 -17.41 -9.78
N ALA A 157 -20.34 -17.29 -9.41
CA ALA A 157 -19.47 -16.27 -9.99
C ALA A 157 -17.97 -16.55 -9.85
N ILE A 158 -17.19 -15.84 -10.66
CA ILE A 158 -15.72 -15.78 -10.54
C ILE A 158 -15.35 -14.32 -10.35
N TRP A 159 -14.60 -14.06 -9.29
CA TRP A 159 -14.18 -12.73 -8.89
C TRP A 159 -12.69 -12.56 -9.02
N ARG A 160 -12.25 -11.34 -9.35
CA ARG A 160 -10.85 -10.92 -9.36
C ARG A 160 -10.65 -9.81 -8.33
N TYR A 161 -9.70 -10.03 -7.43
CA TYR A 161 -9.24 -9.13 -6.38
C TYR A 161 -7.82 -8.64 -6.66
N SER A 162 -7.44 -7.52 -6.06
CA SER A 162 -6.04 -7.10 -5.93
C SER A 162 -5.30 -8.10 -5.02
N ALA A 163 -4.17 -8.65 -5.48
CA ALA A 163 -3.34 -9.55 -4.66
C ALA A 163 -2.23 -8.82 -3.92
N GLU A 164 -1.71 -7.72 -4.47
CA GLU A 164 -0.67 -6.93 -3.78
C GLU A 164 -1.23 -6.32 -2.49
N LEU A 165 -0.41 -6.29 -1.43
CA LEU A 165 -0.84 -5.83 -0.11
C LEU A 165 -1.24 -4.35 -0.14
N GLU A 166 -0.38 -3.54 -0.76
CA GLU A 166 -0.51 -2.09 -0.85
C GLU A 166 -1.43 -1.61 -1.97
N ALA A 167 -1.99 -2.52 -2.78
CA ALA A 167 -2.91 -2.13 -3.85
C ALA A 167 -4.31 -1.81 -3.32
N GLU A 168 -4.97 -0.85 -3.96
CA GLU A 168 -6.37 -0.50 -3.66
C GLU A 168 -7.26 -1.76 -3.63
N PRO A 169 -8.04 -1.98 -2.56
CA PRO A 169 -8.95 -3.11 -2.47
C PRO A 169 -10.07 -3.01 -3.51
N LYS A 170 -9.91 -3.74 -4.62
CA LYS A 170 -10.91 -3.83 -5.70
C LYS A 170 -11.38 -5.26 -5.86
N ARG A 171 -12.67 -5.44 -6.18
CA ARG A 171 -13.21 -6.69 -6.73
C ARG A 171 -13.86 -6.44 -8.09
N GLN A 172 -13.61 -7.34 -9.03
CA GLN A 172 -14.13 -7.28 -10.40
C GLN A 172 -14.78 -8.61 -10.75
N LEU A 173 -15.93 -8.57 -11.41
CA LEU A 173 -16.61 -9.76 -11.90
C LEU A 173 -15.93 -10.26 -13.18
N VAL A 174 -15.48 -11.52 -13.17
CA VAL A 174 -14.82 -12.18 -14.32
C VAL A 174 -15.83 -12.97 -15.16
N ASP A 175 -16.65 -13.78 -14.50
CA ASP A 175 -17.81 -14.45 -15.09
C ASP A 175 -18.87 -14.69 -14.02
N VAL A 176 -20.10 -14.97 -14.44
CA VAL A 176 -21.27 -15.16 -13.57
C VAL A 176 -22.22 -16.19 -14.18
N ALA A 177 -23.01 -16.81 -13.34
CA ALA A 177 -24.04 -17.76 -13.73
C ALA A 177 -25.20 -17.10 -14.49
N ALA A 178 -26.04 -17.95 -15.06
CA ALA A 178 -27.29 -17.52 -15.69
C ALA A 178 -28.17 -16.74 -14.68
N PRO A 179 -28.89 -15.70 -15.12
CA PRO A 179 -29.07 -15.26 -16.50
C PRO A 179 -28.03 -14.24 -16.99
N PHE A 180 -27.11 -13.78 -16.13
CA PHE A 180 -26.20 -12.68 -16.43
C PHE A 180 -24.94 -13.10 -17.17
N GLY A 181 -24.60 -14.40 -17.09
CA GLY A 181 -23.44 -14.93 -17.78
C GLY A 181 -23.56 -16.43 -18.07
N PRO A 182 -22.59 -16.98 -18.81
CA PRO A 182 -22.59 -18.36 -19.25
C PRO A 182 -21.98 -19.36 -18.25
N LEU A 183 -21.60 -18.97 -17.03
CA LEU A 183 -21.04 -19.92 -16.05
C LEU A 183 -22.09 -21.00 -15.71
N GLN A 184 -21.66 -22.28 -15.70
CA GLN A 184 -22.56 -23.42 -15.49
C GLN A 184 -21.98 -24.40 -14.49
N GLY A 185 -22.74 -24.68 -13.43
CA GLY A 185 -22.37 -25.61 -12.37
C GLY A 185 -21.28 -25.08 -11.44
N GLU A 186 -20.98 -25.88 -10.41
CA GLU A 186 -19.96 -25.57 -9.42
C GLU A 186 -18.58 -25.39 -10.07
N THR A 187 -17.91 -24.29 -9.72
CA THR A 187 -16.52 -24.05 -10.07
C THR A 187 -15.63 -24.83 -9.10
N GLN A 188 -15.03 -25.91 -9.59
CA GLN A 188 -14.25 -26.83 -8.77
C GLN A 188 -12.77 -26.41 -8.64
N ALA A 189 -12.24 -25.68 -9.63
CA ALA A 189 -10.83 -25.33 -9.64
C ALA A 189 -10.52 -24.10 -10.52
N LEU A 190 -9.53 -23.31 -10.09
CA LEU A 190 -8.98 -22.16 -10.79
C LEU A 190 -7.47 -22.28 -10.94
N ALA A 191 -6.93 -21.88 -12.09
CA ALA A 191 -5.49 -21.74 -12.29
C ALA A 191 -5.20 -20.69 -13.33
N VAL A 192 -4.15 -19.91 -13.10
CA VAL A 192 -3.75 -18.91 -14.08
C VAL A 192 -2.81 -19.57 -15.12
N ARG A 193 -2.52 -18.88 -16.22
CA ARG A 193 -1.51 -19.14 -17.24
C ARG A 193 -0.96 -17.79 -17.69
N ALA A 194 0.18 -17.79 -18.39
CA ALA A 194 0.81 -16.55 -18.86
C ALA A 194 -0.12 -15.76 -19.79
N ASP A 195 -1.11 -16.42 -20.35
CA ASP A 195 -2.08 -15.87 -21.28
C ASP A 195 -3.53 -15.84 -20.76
N GLY A 196 -3.83 -16.28 -19.53
CA GLY A 196 -5.22 -16.23 -19.04
C GLY A 196 -5.52 -17.08 -17.81
N LEU A 197 -6.78 -17.03 -17.36
CA LEU A 197 -7.32 -17.87 -16.30
C LEU A 197 -7.96 -19.11 -16.92
N LEU A 198 -7.66 -20.28 -16.36
CA LEU A 198 -8.35 -21.54 -16.59
C LEU A 198 -9.33 -21.80 -15.45
N VAL A 199 -10.52 -22.25 -15.84
CA VAL A 199 -11.64 -22.49 -14.92
C VAL A 199 -12.22 -23.85 -15.25
N ARG A 200 -12.38 -24.69 -14.22
CA ARG A 200 -13.17 -25.91 -14.32
C ARG A 200 -14.51 -25.69 -13.64
N ALA A 201 -15.56 -25.58 -14.45
CA ALA A 201 -16.94 -25.53 -13.98
C ALA A 201 -17.65 -26.83 -14.42
N ALA A 202 -18.33 -27.50 -13.49
CA ALA A 202 -18.91 -28.83 -13.67
C ALA A 202 -17.90 -29.95 -14.06
N GLU A 203 -18.40 -31.16 -14.31
CA GLU A 203 -17.55 -32.36 -14.41
C GLU A 203 -16.72 -32.46 -15.71
N THR A 204 -17.16 -31.86 -16.82
CA THR A 204 -16.60 -32.13 -18.17
C THR A 204 -16.02 -30.93 -18.92
N GLY A 205 -16.16 -29.70 -18.42
CA GLY A 205 -15.71 -28.48 -19.12
C GLY A 205 -14.44 -27.86 -18.55
N LEU A 206 -13.50 -27.44 -19.41
CA LEU A 206 -12.42 -26.52 -19.06
C LEU A 206 -12.58 -25.24 -19.87
N ASP A 207 -12.86 -24.14 -19.19
CA ASP A 207 -12.95 -22.82 -19.80
C ASP A 207 -11.64 -22.05 -19.65
N PHE A 208 -11.36 -21.22 -20.65
CA PHE A 208 -10.22 -20.32 -20.67
C PHE A 208 -10.70 -18.88 -20.86
N TYR A 209 -10.19 -18.00 -20.00
CA TYR A 209 -10.45 -16.56 -19.99
C TYR A 209 -9.12 -15.87 -20.28
N PRO A 210 -8.92 -15.30 -21.48
CA PRO A 210 -7.67 -14.65 -21.82
C PRO A 210 -7.37 -13.51 -20.85
N ALA A 211 -6.13 -13.40 -20.42
CA ALA A 211 -5.66 -12.33 -19.56
C ALA A 211 -5.68 -11.03 -20.38
N ALA A 212 -6.68 -10.17 -20.21
CA ALA A 212 -6.57 -8.76 -20.60
C ALA A 212 -7.76 -8.01 -20.05
N ALA A 213 -7.51 -7.14 -19.06
CA ALA A 213 -8.10 -5.80 -18.83
C ALA A 213 -9.60 -5.53 -19.10
N SER A 214 -10.42 -6.56 -19.29
CA SER A 214 -11.80 -6.45 -19.72
C SER A 214 -12.66 -6.14 -18.51
N LYS A 215 -13.32 -4.98 -18.54
CA LYS A 215 -14.40 -4.62 -17.61
C LYS A 215 -15.68 -5.46 -17.79
N SER A 216 -15.71 -6.34 -18.78
CA SER A 216 -16.90 -7.12 -19.13
C SER A 216 -16.75 -8.59 -18.73
N PRO A 217 -17.79 -9.19 -18.12
CA PRO A 217 -17.85 -10.63 -17.92
C PRO A 217 -17.83 -11.34 -19.27
N SER A 218 -17.09 -12.43 -19.36
CA SER A 218 -17.01 -13.37 -20.52
C SER A 218 -16.28 -12.93 -21.81
N THR A 219 -15.73 -11.72 -21.93
CA THR A 219 -15.09 -11.29 -23.20
C THR A 219 -13.92 -12.21 -23.57
N GLY A 220 -14.12 -13.00 -24.63
CA GLY A 220 -13.09 -13.94 -25.10
C GLY A 220 -13.04 -15.27 -24.34
N ARG A 221 -14.03 -15.61 -23.50
CA ARG A 221 -14.18 -16.97 -22.94
C ARG A 221 -14.14 -17.99 -24.07
N ARG A 222 -13.38 -19.06 -23.87
CA ARG A 222 -13.28 -20.19 -24.79
C ARG A 222 -13.39 -21.49 -24.01
N GLN A 223 -14.29 -22.36 -24.43
CA GLN A 223 -14.27 -23.73 -23.97
C GLN A 223 -13.13 -24.47 -24.66
N LEU A 224 -12.23 -25.05 -23.87
CA LEU A 224 -11.17 -25.90 -24.37
C LEU A 224 -11.75 -27.31 -24.59
N PRO A 225 -11.57 -27.91 -25.78
CA PRO A 225 -12.11 -29.23 -26.10
C PRO A 225 -11.27 -30.32 -25.42
N LEU A 226 -11.44 -30.46 -24.11
CA LEU A 226 -10.79 -31.50 -23.30
C LEU A 226 -11.86 -32.43 -22.77
N ASN A 227 -11.74 -33.71 -23.12
CA ASN A 227 -12.58 -34.74 -22.53
C ASN A 227 -11.98 -35.14 -21.18
N LEU A 228 -12.32 -34.38 -20.15
CA LEU A 228 -12.04 -34.73 -18.76
C LEU A 228 -13.07 -35.80 -18.35
N GLY A 229 -12.83 -37.07 -18.71
CA GLY A 229 -13.63 -38.17 -18.15
C GLY A 229 -13.51 -38.20 -16.62
N GLU A 230 -14.37 -38.96 -15.94
CA GLU A 230 -14.50 -38.99 -14.46
C GLU A 230 -13.16 -39.24 -13.70
N THR A 231 -12.13 -39.81 -14.33
CA THR A 231 -10.86 -40.20 -13.70
C THR A 231 -9.64 -39.40 -14.17
N GLY A 232 -9.80 -38.38 -15.02
CA GLY A 232 -8.66 -37.66 -15.63
C GLY A 232 -8.23 -36.42 -14.83
N THR A 233 -7.12 -36.50 -14.08
CA THR A 233 -6.50 -35.31 -13.44
C THR A 233 -5.73 -34.49 -14.47
N LEU A 234 -6.09 -33.20 -14.61
CA LEU A 234 -5.29 -32.21 -15.33
C LEU A 234 -4.31 -31.55 -14.35
N VAL A 235 -3.01 -31.68 -14.63
CA VAL A 235 -1.94 -30.95 -13.96
C VAL A 235 -1.35 -29.96 -14.95
N LEU A 236 -1.12 -28.75 -14.48
CA LEU A 236 -0.41 -27.71 -15.23
C LEU A 236 0.91 -27.44 -14.50
N ASP A 237 2.00 -27.36 -15.25
CA ASP A 237 3.31 -26.98 -14.73
C ASP A 237 4.08 -26.10 -15.74
N ALA A 238 5.35 -25.81 -15.44
CA ALA A 238 6.23 -25.05 -16.33
C ALA A 238 6.47 -25.70 -17.70
N LYS A 239 6.37 -27.02 -17.78
CA LYS A 239 6.76 -27.86 -18.92
C LYS A 239 5.57 -28.17 -19.83
N GLY A 240 4.34 -28.03 -19.34
CA GLY A 240 3.13 -28.12 -20.14
C GLY A 240 1.90 -28.51 -19.32
N ALA A 241 0.93 -29.10 -19.99
CA ALA A 241 -0.24 -29.66 -19.37
C ALA A 241 -0.16 -31.19 -19.43
N HIS A 242 -0.60 -31.85 -18.37
CA HIS A 242 -0.64 -33.31 -18.28
C HIS A 242 -2.05 -33.75 -17.89
N LEU A 243 -2.68 -34.59 -18.70
CA LEU A 243 -3.98 -35.20 -18.40
C LEU A 243 -3.80 -36.70 -18.14
N GLY A 244 -4.09 -37.13 -16.92
CA GLY A 244 -3.89 -38.53 -16.51
C GLY A 244 -2.44 -38.99 -16.70
N GLY A 245 -1.47 -38.11 -16.42
CA GLY A 245 -0.03 -38.37 -16.59
C GLY A 245 0.50 -38.23 -18.03
N LYS A 246 -0.36 -38.07 -19.04
CA LYS A 246 0.06 -37.87 -20.44
C LYS A 246 0.18 -36.39 -20.76
N ALA A 247 1.29 -35.99 -21.36
CA ALA A 247 1.46 -34.62 -21.84
C ALA A 247 0.41 -34.29 -22.92
N ILE A 248 -0.22 -33.14 -22.78
CA ILE A 248 -1.16 -32.55 -23.73
C ILE A 248 -0.71 -31.12 -24.08
N THR A 249 -1.11 -30.63 -25.24
CA THR A 249 -0.92 -29.23 -25.62
C THR A 249 -2.23 -28.48 -25.45
N LEU A 250 -2.23 -27.47 -24.59
CA LEU A 250 -3.35 -26.54 -24.50
C LEU A 250 -3.15 -25.39 -25.50
N PRO A 251 -4.22 -24.89 -26.13
CA PRO A 251 -4.13 -23.69 -26.95
C PRO A 251 -3.51 -22.53 -26.17
N ALA A 252 -2.58 -21.81 -26.78
CA ALA A 252 -1.99 -20.60 -26.24
C ALA A 252 -2.50 -19.38 -27.00
N MET A 253 -2.76 -18.31 -26.26
CA MET A 253 -3.21 -17.03 -26.81
C MET A 253 -2.11 -15.99 -26.64
N THR A 254 -1.92 -15.17 -27.67
CA THR A 254 -1.06 -14.01 -27.57
C THR A 254 -1.78 -12.96 -26.75
N VAL A 255 -1.21 -12.63 -25.59
CA VAL A 255 -1.69 -11.58 -24.70
C VAL A 255 -0.58 -10.56 -24.53
N THR A 256 -0.93 -9.29 -24.67
CA THR A 256 -0.07 -8.18 -24.24
C THR A 256 -0.35 -7.91 -22.77
N ARG A 257 0.63 -8.17 -21.91
CA ARG A 257 0.58 -7.76 -20.50
C ARG A 257 1.24 -6.40 -20.35
N PRO A 258 0.62 -5.44 -19.65
CA PRO A 258 1.35 -4.25 -19.22
C PRO A 258 2.52 -4.69 -18.35
N ALA A 259 3.69 -4.11 -18.59
CA ALA A 259 4.83 -4.33 -17.71
C ALA A 259 4.50 -3.75 -16.33
N ILE A 260 4.79 -4.51 -15.27
CA ILE A 260 4.77 -3.95 -13.92
C ILE A 260 5.96 -3.01 -13.84
N GLU A 261 5.69 -1.75 -13.50
CA GLU A 261 6.75 -0.79 -13.27
C GLU A 261 7.57 -1.22 -12.06
N ALA A 262 8.86 -1.46 -12.27
CA ALA A 262 9.80 -1.73 -11.20
C ALA A 262 10.21 -0.41 -10.54
N ILE A 263 9.71 -0.18 -9.34
CA ILE A 263 10.11 0.95 -8.48
C ILE A 263 10.83 0.37 -7.27
N ALA A 264 12.00 0.92 -6.95
CA ALA A 264 12.76 0.49 -5.78
C ALA A 264 11.99 0.77 -4.48
N GLU A 265 12.14 -0.09 -3.48
CA GLU A 265 11.45 0.04 -2.21
C GLU A 265 12.44 0.26 -1.06
N VAL A 266 12.05 1.12 -0.12
CA VAL A 266 12.67 1.25 1.20
C VAL A 266 11.73 0.67 2.25
N LYS A 267 12.24 0.33 3.43
CA LYS A 267 11.43 -0.26 4.50
C LYS A 267 11.28 0.72 5.65
N ALA A 268 10.06 0.85 6.17
CA ALA A 268 9.84 1.60 7.40
C ALA A 268 10.51 0.87 8.59
N SER A 269 11.20 1.62 9.44
CA SER A 269 11.80 1.08 10.66
C SER A 269 10.86 1.16 11.87
N ALA A 270 9.92 2.11 11.86
CA ALA A 270 8.91 2.27 12.88
C ALA A 270 7.61 2.82 12.26
N GLN A 271 6.54 2.84 13.05
CA GLN A 271 5.25 3.41 12.66
C GLN A 271 4.56 3.99 13.90
N THR A 272 3.70 5.00 13.72
CA THR A 272 2.96 5.60 14.83
C THR A 272 1.81 4.71 15.30
N ALA A 273 1.34 4.97 16.53
CA ALA A 273 0.09 4.45 17.02
C ALA A 273 -1.05 4.86 16.08
N THR A 274 -1.94 3.92 15.82
CA THR A 274 -2.99 4.04 14.81
C THR A 274 -4.06 5.03 15.22
N ALA A 275 -4.72 5.64 14.24
CA ALA A 275 -5.98 6.33 14.48
C ALA A 275 -6.99 5.40 15.18
N ASP A 276 -7.86 5.98 16.00
CA ASP A 276 -8.78 5.20 16.84
C ASP A 276 -9.82 4.37 16.04
N ARG A 277 -9.98 4.64 14.73
CA ARG A 277 -10.93 3.95 13.84
C ARG A 277 -10.38 3.84 12.42
N ILE A 278 -10.70 2.73 11.76
CA ILE A 278 -10.50 2.49 10.32
C ILE A 278 -11.27 3.53 9.50
N GLY A 279 -10.69 3.89 8.35
CA GLY A 279 -11.22 4.87 7.42
C GLY A 279 -10.31 6.09 7.33
N ASP A 280 -10.70 6.98 6.44
CA ASP A 280 -9.95 8.18 6.09
C ASP A 280 -9.88 9.16 7.27
N ALA A 281 -8.67 9.37 7.79
CA ALA A 281 -8.42 9.92 9.13
C ALA A 281 -7.09 10.64 9.25
N MET A 282 -5.96 9.92 9.19
CA MET A 282 -4.64 10.54 9.34
C MET A 282 -4.25 11.16 8.01
N ASP A 283 -3.71 12.36 8.01
CA ASP A 283 -3.54 13.13 6.78
C ASP A 283 -2.10 13.62 6.63
N ASP A 284 -1.68 14.56 7.48
CA ASP A 284 -0.42 15.27 7.31
C ASP A 284 0.46 15.23 8.55
N PRO A 285 1.74 14.83 8.43
CA PRO A 285 2.69 14.89 9.53
C PRO A 285 3.51 16.20 9.52
N ALA A 286 3.98 16.61 10.70
CA ALA A 286 5.08 17.56 10.85
C ALA A 286 6.10 17.07 11.89
N ILE A 287 7.36 17.47 11.75
CA ILE A 287 8.44 17.06 12.67
C ILE A 287 8.88 18.28 13.48
N TRP A 288 8.58 18.28 14.78
CA TRP A 288 9.16 19.25 15.71
C TRP A 288 10.47 18.70 16.28
N LEU A 289 11.56 19.41 16.04
CA LEU A 289 12.90 19.05 16.49
C LEU A 289 13.20 19.66 17.84
N ASN A 290 13.42 18.82 18.84
CA ASN A 290 13.99 19.28 20.09
C ASN A 290 15.51 19.46 19.93
N ARG A 291 15.95 20.71 19.76
CA ARG A 291 17.36 21.06 19.49
C ARG A 291 18.30 20.77 20.66
N GLN A 292 17.78 20.75 21.90
CA GLN A 292 18.59 20.46 23.08
C GLN A 292 18.74 18.95 23.31
N THR A 293 17.65 18.21 23.11
CA THR A 293 17.60 16.76 23.29
C THR A 293 16.91 16.12 22.07
N PRO A 294 17.64 15.78 20.99
CA PRO A 294 17.04 15.25 19.75
C PRO A 294 16.13 14.03 19.93
N ALA A 295 16.41 13.18 20.93
CA ALA A 295 15.56 12.04 21.28
C ALA A 295 14.16 12.42 21.78
N GLN A 296 13.99 13.66 22.24
CA GLN A 296 12.70 14.22 22.66
C GLN A 296 12.01 15.03 21.55
N SER A 297 12.42 14.88 20.29
CA SER A 297 11.65 15.41 19.17
C SER A 297 10.25 14.79 19.10
N ARG A 298 9.33 15.45 18.39
CA ARG A 298 7.94 15.03 18.25
C ARG A 298 7.56 14.92 16.79
N ILE A 299 6.65 13.99 16.52
CA ILE A 299 5.90 13.94 15.26
C ILE A 299 4.51 14.46 15.59
N LEU A 300 4.10 15.53 14.93
CA LEU A 300 2.72 16.00 14.94
C LEU A 300 2.02 15.35 13.76
N GLY A 301 0.73 15.05 13.89
CA GLY A 301 -0.06 14.50 12.81
C GLY A 301 -1.52 14.90 12.91
N THR A 302 -2.13 15.28 11.80
CA THR A 302 -3.55 15.62 11.76
C THR A 302 -4.41 14.35 11.67
N ASP A 303 -5.40 14.21 12.56
CA ASP A 303 -6.57 13.35 12.36
C ASP A 303 -7.69 14.26 11.83
N LYS A 304 -7.92 14.23 10.52
CA LYS A 304 -8.80 15.17 9.82
C LYS A 304 -10.26 15.12 10.21
N ARG A 305 -10.61 14.18 11.09
CA ARG A 305 -11.93 14.03 11.71
C ARG A 305 -12.09 14.85 13.00
N GLY A 306 -11.01 15.35 13.62
CA GLY A 306 -11.20 16.15 14.83
C GLY A 306 -10.02 16.43 15.74
N ALA A 307 -8.78 16.05 15.40
CA ALA A 307 -7.67 16.18 16.36
C ALA A 307 -6.30 16.45 15.75
N LEU A 308 -5.44 17.07 16.56
CA LEU A 308 -3.99 17.02 16.38
C LEU A 308 -3.42 15.93 17.30
N GLU A 309 -2.73 14.97 16.71
CA GLU A 309 -1.99 13.92 17.42
C GLU A 309 -0.53 14.33 17.60
N VAL A 310 0.07 13.95 18.72
CA VAL A 310 1.49 14.15 18.99
C VAL A 310 2.12 12.83 19.40
N TYR A 311 3.19 12.44 18.73
CA TYR A 311 3.91 11.18 18.95
C TYR A 311 5.38 11.42 19.30
N ASN A 312 5.99 10.45 19.97
CA ASN A 312 7.45 10.37 20.06
C ASN A 312 8.07 9.68 18.82
N LEU A 313 9.40 9.63 18.76
CA LEU A 313 10.14 8.98 17.64
C LEU A 313 10.03 7.44 17.63
N ALA A 314 9.45 6.83 18.65
CA ALA A 314 9.10 5.40 18.66
C ALA A 314 7.67 5.16 18.14
N GLY A 315 6.91 6.23 17.84
CA GLY A 315 5.55 6.16 17.34
C GLY A 315 4.48 6.14 18.43
N GLU A 316 4.84 6.23 19.71
CA GLU A 316 3.87 6.22 20.80
C GLU A 316 3.15 7.57 20.88
N ARG A 317 1.82 7.52 20.99
CA ARG A 317 0.99 8.73 21.16
C ARG A 317 1.20 9.33 22.55
N LEU A 318 1.61 10.59 22.59
CA LEU A 318 1.82 11.38 23.80
C LEU A 318 0.66 12.33 24.09
N GLN A 319 0.08 12.94 23.05
CA GLN A 319 -1.05 13.86 23.20
C GLN A 319 -2.06 13.66 22.07
N ARG A 320 -3.33 13.96 22.36
CA ARG A 320 -4.42 14.11 21.40
C ARG A 320 -5.18 15.36 21.77
N LEU A 321 -5.12 16.38 20.92
CA LEU A 321 -5.81 17.65 21.13
C LEU A 321 -7.07 17.64 20.27
N ALA A 322 -8.25 17.59 20.90
CA ALA A 322 -9.53 17.69 20.20
C ALA A 322 -9.81 19.14 19.82
N VAL A 323 -9.46 19.50 18.59
CA VAL A 323 -9.52 20.89 18.08
C VAL A 323 -10.39 21.04 16.84
N GLY A 324 -11.17 20.01 16.50
CA GLY A 324 -12.01 20.01 15.31
C GLY A 324 -11.26 19.54 14.06
N ARG A 325 -11.93 19.62 12.91
CA ARG A 325 -11.42 19.08 11.64
C ARG A 325 -10.29 19.97 11.11
N ILE A 326 -9.06 19.63 11.47
CA ILE A 326 -7.85 20.18 10.86
C ILE A 326 -7.42 19.34 9.65
N ASN A 327 -6.66 19.88 8.69
CA ASN A 327 -6.23 19.13 7.48
C ASN A 327 -4.71 18.94 7.45
N ASN A 328 -3.94 19.99 7.14
CA ASN A 328 -2.47 19.95 7.12
C ASN A 328 -1.86 20.64 8.34
N VAL A 329 -0.59 20.33 8.65
CA VAL A 329 0.16 20.92 9.77
C VAL A 329 1.62 21.16 9.40
N ASP A 330 2.17 22.30 9.81
CA ASP A 330 3.61 22.59 9.67
C ASP A 330 4.13 23.31 10.93
N VAL A 331 5.44 23.26 11.17
CA VAL A 331 6.13 23.74 12.38
C VAL A 331 7.24 24.73 12.05
N ARG A 332 7.26 25.88 12.74
CA ARG A 332 8.39 26.85 12.70
C ARG A 332 8.81 27.25 14.11
N TYR A 333 10.00 27.83 14.22
CA TYR A 333 10.70 27.95 15.50
C TYR A 333 10.87 29.40 15.94
N GLY A 334 10.93 29.65 17.25
CA GLY A 334 11.37 30.95 17.78
C GLY A 334 10.41 32.13 17.53
N PHE A 335 9.11 31.91 17.67
CA PHE A 335 8.10 32.96 17.69
C PHE A 335 8.07 33.68 19.03
N GLU A 336 8.12 35.01 19.00
CA GLU A 336 8.03 35.84 20.21
C GLU A 336 6.55 36.12 20.56
N LEU A 337 6.06 35.56 21.67
CA LEU A 337 4.69 35.75 22.16
C LEU A 337 4.68 36.03 23.66
N GLY A 338 4.07 37.14 24.08
CA GLY A 338 3.95 37.46 25.51
C GLY A 338 5.27 37.59 26.27
N GLY A 339 6.38 37.86 25.57
CA GLY A 339 7.73 37.92 26.17
C GLY A 339 8.42 36.55 26.32
N GLN A 340 7.87 35.51 25.71
CA GLN A 340 8.47 34.18 25.61
C GLN A 340 8.77 33.84 24.15
N THR A 341 9.88 33.14 23.93
CA THR A 341 10.23 32.54 22.64
C THR A 341 9.66 31.12 22.61
N LEU A 342 8.72 30.86 21.70
CA LEU A 342 8.02 29.57 21.57
C LEU A 342 8.20 29.02 20.16
N ASP A 343 8.18 27.71 20.02
CA ASP A 343 8.01 27.07 18.71
C ASP A 343 6.51 26.96 18.42
N ILE A 344 6.12 27.06 17.15
CA ILE A 344 4.71 27.14 16.73
C ILE A 344 4.43 26.06 15.70
N ALA A 345 3.29 25.37 15.85
CA ALA A 345 2.66 24.66 14.76
C ALA A 345 1.44 25.45 14.25
N ALA A 346 1.18 25.38 12.95
CA ALA A 346 -0.04 25.89 12.34
C ALA A 346 -0.75 24.77 11.60
N ALA A 347 -2.09 24.75 11.65
CA ALA A 347 -2.91 23.80 10.92
C ALA A 347 -4.12 24.47 10.25
N SER A 348 -4.51 24.00 9.07
CA SER A 348 -5.71 24.48 8.38
C SER A 348 -6.94 23.88 9.06
N HIS A 349 -7.95 24.69 9.38
CA HIS A 349 -9.11 24.25 10.16
C HIS A 349 -10.42 24.41 9.37
N ARG A 350 -10.98 23.27 8.96
CA ARG A 350 -12.12 23.14 8.03
C ARG A 350 -13.49 23.41 8.64
N ASP A 351 -13.64 23.34 9.96
CA ASP A 351 -14.91 23.72 10.60
C ASP A 351 -15.12 25.23 10.61
N HIS A 352 -14.03 26.00 10.73
CA HIS A 352 -14.08 27.45 10.89
C HIS A 352 -13.49 28.23 9.72
N ASN A 353 -12.93 27.53 8.71
CA ASN A 353 -12.13 28.13 7.64
C ASN A 353 -11.05 29.08 8.18
N SER A 354 -10.29 28.59 9.15
CA SER A 354 -9.30 29.36 9.90
C SER A 354 -7.93 28.66 9.89
N ILE A 355 -6.90 29.40 10.28
CA ILE A 355 -5.58 28.85 10.63
C ILE A 355 -5.58 28.63 12.14
N GLN A 356 -5.54 27.38 12.58
CA GLN A 356 -5.35 26.99 13.98
C GLN A 356 -3.87 27.08 14.33
N LEU A 357 -3.54 27.72 15.46
CA LEU A 357 -2.17 27.85 15.95
C LEU A 357 -1.98 27.08 17.25
N PHE A 358 -0.79 26.50 17.39
CA PHE A 358 -0.36 25.79 18.59
C PHE A 358 1.01 26.28 19.03
N ALA A 359 1.22 26.43 20.34
CA ALA A 359 2.55 26.56 20.91
C ALA A 359 3.10 25.17 21.25
N ILE A 360 4.41 25.01 21.07
CA ILE A 360 5.16 23.83 21.47
C ILE A 360 6.17 24.26 22.53
N ALA A 361 6.04 23.70 23.73
CA ALA A 361 6.95 23.99 24.84
C ALA A 361 8.35 23.44 24.52
N PRO A 362 9.41 24.26 24.48
CA PRO A 362 10.73 23.84 23.98
C PRO A 362 11.39 22.73 24.81
N GLU A 363 11.08 22.67 26.10
CA GLU A 363 11.65 21.69 27.03
C GLU A 363 10.94 20.34 27.01
N SER A 364 9.60 20.34 26.99
CA SER A 364 8.79 19.11 27.10
C SER A 364 8.25 18.60 25.77
N GLY A 365 8.17 19.45 24.75
CA GLY A 365 7.42 19.17 23.52
C GLY A 365 5.90 19.05 23.75
N GLU A 366 5.39 19.59 24.87
CA GLU A 366 3.96 19.71 25.12
C GLU A 366 3.35 20.70 24.14
N VAL A 367 2.15 20.39 23.62
CA VAL A 367 1.51 21.17 22.56
C VAL A 367 0.21 21.72 23.11
N GLU A 368 -0.04 23.01 22.91
CA GLU A 368 -1.28 23.67 23.34
C GLU A 368 -1.83 24.59 22.24
N ALA A 369 -3.15 24.66 22.11
CA ALA A 369 -3.79 25.59 21.18
C ALA A 369 -3.72 27.02 21.73
N ILE A 370 -3.24 27.97 20.91
CA ILE A 370 -3.01 29.37 21.33
C ILE A 370 -3.87 30.39 20.59
N GLY A 371 -4.65 29.96 19.61
CA GLY A 371 -5.63 30.79 18.92
C GLY A 371 -5.85 30.40 17.48
N GLU A 372 -6.74 31.13 16.83
CA GLU A 372 -7.11 30.93 15.42
C GLU A 372 -7.07 32.26 14.67
N ILE A 373 -6.77 32.20 13.38
CA ILE A 373 -6.82 33.32 12.46
C ILE A 373 -7.87 33.01 11.38
N PRO A 374 -9.00 33.73 11.33
CA PRO A 374 -10.02 33.48 10.32
C PRO A 374 -9.51 33.83 8.91
N THR A 375 -9.92 33.05 7.93
CA THR A 375 -9.61 33.29 6.51
C THR A 375 -10.91 33.52 5.71
N PRO A 376 -10.84 34.15 4.53
CA PRO A 376 -11.97 34.29 3.62
C PRO A 376 -12.16 33.06 2.71
N LEU A 377 -11.44 31.95 2.93
CA LEU A 377 -11.59 30.72 2.14
C LEU A 377 -12.90 30.02 2.52
N SER A 378 -13.55 29.38 1.54
CA SER A 378 -14.80 28.64 1.78
C SER A 378 -14.56 27.20 2.21
N GLU A 379 -13.47 26.60 1.73
CA GLU A 379 -13.07 25.21 1.98
C GLU A 379 -11.55 25.16 2.15
N ILE A 380 -11.05 25.74 3.25
CA ILE A 380 -9.61 25.71 3.55
C ILE A 380 -9.10 24.27 3.54
N TYR A 381 -7.92 24.04 2.94
CA TYR A 381 -7.44 22.69 2.66
C TYR A 381 -5.95 22.56 2.99
N GLY A 382 -5.05 22.75 2.03
CA GLY A 382 -3.60 22.72 2.21
C GLY A 382 -3.04 23.81 3.13
N LEU A 383 -1.95 23.51 3.83
CA LEU A 383 -1.19 24.45 4.66
C LEU A 383 0.30 24.12 4.67
N CYS A 384 1.13 25.17 4.62
CA CYS A 384 2.54 25.12 5.00
C CYS A 384 2.97 26.46 5.62
N MET A 385 4.13 26.49 6.28
CA MET A 385 4.69 27.70 6.88
C MET A 385 5.92 28.19 6.11
N TYR A 386 6.25 29.47 6.28
CA TYR A 386 7.44 30.10 5.73
C TYR A 386 8.02 31.05 6.78
N GLN A 387 9.33 31.03 7.00
CA GLN A 387 10.00 31.83 8.04
C GLN A 387 11.19 32.66 7.53
N PRO A 388 10.99 33.62 6.61
CA PRO A 388 12.06 34.47 6.13
C PRO A 388 12.61 35.35 7.24
N GLN A 389 13.91 35.22 7.53
CA GLN A 389 14.61 36.09 8.47
C GLN A 389 13.90 36.19 9.85
N GLY A 390 13.28 35.10 10.30
CA GLY A 390 12.54 35.01 11.56
C GLY A 390 11.09 35.49 11.51
N GLN A 391 10.62 36.08 10.41
CA GLN A 391 9.23 36.50 10.26
C GLN A 391 8.36 35.28 9.98
N MET A 392 7.49 34.92 10.92
CA MET A 392 6.66 33.73 10.78
C MET A 392 5.46 34.00 9.87
N GLN A 393 5.29 33.16 8.86
CA GLN A 393 4.21 33.26 7.88
C GLN A 393 3.56 31.89 7.69
N VAL A 394 2.28 31.90 7.32
CA VAL A 394 1.47 30.72 7.04
C VAL A 394 0.86 30.88 5.66
N ILE A 395 0.95 29.85 4.85
CA ILE A 395 0.37 29.78 3.52
C ILE A 395 -0.73 28.73 3.57
N VAL A 396 -1.92 29.10 3.13
CA VAL A 396 -3.09 28.22 3.09
C VAL A 396 -3.77 28.30 1.74
N ASN A 397 -4.42 27.22 1.33
CA ASN A 397 -5.15 27.16 0.08
C ASN A 397 -6.56 26.58 0.25
N ASP A 398 -7.36 26.61 -0.82
CA ASP A 398 -8.65 25.92 -0.91
C ASP A 398 -8.75 25.11 -2.21
N GLN A 399 -9.76 24.25 -2.28
CA GLN A 399 -10.00 23.35 -3.42
C GLN A 399 -10.29 24.07 -4.75
N SER A 400 -10.50 25.39 -4.74
CA SER A 400 -10.72 26.18 -5.96
C SER A 400 -9.43 26.60 -6.67
N GLY A 401 -8.27 26.42 -6.02
CA GLY A 401 -6.99 26.94 -6.50
C GLY A 401 -6.53 28.22 -5.81
N ARG A 402 -7.32 28.82 -4.93
CA ARG A 402 -6.96 30.07 -4.26
C ARG A 402 -5.93 29.80 -3.17
N VAL A 403 -4.93 30.68 -3.07
CA VAL A 403 -3.82 30.60 -2.11
C VAL A 403 -3.65 31.93 -1.40
N LEU A 404 -3.59 31.90 -0.08
CA LEU A 404 -3.40 33.06 0.79
C LEU A 404 -2.13 32.88 1.62
N GLN A 405 -1.41 33.98 1.82
CA GLN A 405 -0.23 34.02 2.68
C GLN A 405 -0.41 35.07 3.77
N TYR A 406 -0.31 34.63 5.02
CA TYR A 406 -0.49 35.44 6.21
C TYR A 406 0.82 35.61 6.96
N GLY A 407 1.10 36.83 7.44
CA GLY A 407 2.16 37.09 8.41
C GLY A 407 1.61 37.01 9.83
N LEU A 408 2.28 36.25 10.71
CA LEU A 408 1.90 36.14 12.12
C LEU A 408 2.54 37.27 12.93
N LYS A 409 1.73 37.90 13.78
CA LYS A 409 2.16 38.97 14.68
C LYS A 409 1.62 38.74 16.08
N ALA A 410 2.47 38.91 17.08
CA ALA A 410 2.06 38.94 18.48
C ALA A 410 1.43 40.29 18.84
N LYS A 411 0.30 40.24 19.55
CA LYS A 411 -0.38 41.38 20.16
C LYS A 411 -0.58 41.08 21.65
N GLY A 412 0.45 41.34 22.44
CA GLY A 412 0.52 40.88 23.84
C GLY A 412 0.68 39.36 23.88
N ALA A 413 -0.25 38.67 24.54
CA ALA A 413 -0.30 37.21 24.63
C ALA A 413 -1.20 36.56 23.55
N LYS A 414 -1.68 37.32 22.55
CA LYS A 414 -2.50 36.80 21.44
C LYS A 414 -1.73 36.84 20.14
N VAL A 415 -1.99 35.88 19.26
CA VAL A 415 -1.50 35.91 17.87
C VAL A 415 -2.56 36.50 16.95
N THR A 416 -2.12 37.27 15.96
CA THR A 416 -2.96 37.83 14.89
C THR A 416 -2.30 37.55 13.54
N GLY A 417 -3.11 37.44 12.49
CA GLY A 417 -2.63 37.29 11.11
C GLY A 417 -2.91 38.54 10.27
N GLU A 418 -1.93 38.95 9.48
CA GLU A 418 -2.06 39.96 8.43
C GLU A 418 -1.98 39.28 7.07
N LEU A 419 -2.98 39.47 6.20
CA LEU A 419 -2.91 38.95 4.83
C LEU A 419 -1.83 39.72 4.06
N LEU A 420 -0.81 39.01 3.59
CA LEU A 420 0.33 39.56 2.84
C LEU A 420 0.20 39.36 1.34
N ARG A 421 -0.37 38.22 0.91
CA ARG A 421 -0.50 37.85 -0.50
C ARG A 421 -1.74 36.99 -0.74
N ASP A 422 -2.39 37.18 -1.89
CA ASP A 422 -3.57 36.47 -2.37
C ASP A 422 -3.38 36.20 -3.87
N PHE A 423 -3.38 34.92 -4.26
CA PHE A 423 -3.17 34.49 -5.64
C PHE A 423 -3.88 33.16 -5.90
N ALA A 424 -3.76 32.61 -7.10
CA ALA A 424 -4.36 31.32 -7.42
C ALA A 424 -3.53 30.51 -8.43
N VAL A 425 -3.70 29.19 -8.34
CA VAL A 425 -3.41 28.21 -9.40
C VAL A 425 -4.72 27.80 -10.11
N PRO A 426 -4.66 27.14 -11.28
CA PRO A 426 -5.86 26.87 -12.08
C PRO A 426 -6.90 25.92 -11.45
N SER A 427 -6.48 24.99 -10.61
CA SER A 427 -7.32 23.96 -9.97
C SER A 427 -6.79 23.55 -8.60
N GLN A 428 -7.38 22.50 -8.01
CA GLN A 428 -7.19 22.09 -6.62
C GLN A 428 -5.72 21.84 -6.25
N PRO A 429 -5.17 22.60 -5.30
CA PRO A 429 -3.89 22.33 -4.66
C PRO A 429 -4.09 21.82 -3.23
N GLU A 430 -3.11 21.07 -2.73
CA GLU A 430 -3.07 20.67 -1.33
C GLU A 430 -1.65 20.82 -0.79
N GLY A 431 -0.77 19.89 -1.16
CA GLY A 431 0.59 19.85 -0.66
C GLY A 431 1.38 21.12 -0.97
N CYS A 432 2.00 21.70 0.05
CA CYS A 432 2.93 22.81 -0.14
C CYS A 432 4.11 22.73 0.82
N VAL A 433 5.24 23.31 0.42
CA VAL A 433 6.41 23.44 1.28
C VAL A 433 7.21 24.67 0.89
N ALA A 434 7.71 25.41 1.88
CA ALA A 434 8.52 26.60 1.65
C ALA A 434 9.99 26.37 2.03
N ASP A 435 10.91 26.71 1.13
CA ASP A 435 12.33 26.80 1.41
C ASP A 435 12.65 28.15 2.05
N ASP A 436 12.72 28.15 3.39
CA ASP A 436 13.08 29.31 4.20
C ASP A 436 14.43 29.94 3.79
N GLN A 437 15.39 29.13 3.37
CA GLN A 437 16.75 29.59 3.05
C GLN A 437 16.83 30.29 1.69
N ARG A 438 16.04 29.83 0.73
CA ARG A 438 16.13 30.27 -0.68
C ARG A 438 14.93 31.11 -1.14
N GLY A 439 13.92 31.25 -0.29
CA GLY A 439 12.71 32.01 -0.60
C GLY A 439 11.92 31.39 -1.76
N ARG A 440 11.65 30.09 -1.67
CA ARG A 440 10.87 29.36 -2.68
C ARG A 440 9.66 28.71 -2.03
N LEU A 441 8.52 28.76 -2.70
CA LEU A 441 7.31 28.04 -2.33
C LEU A 441 7.04 26.99 -3.40
N PHE A 442 6.98 25.72 -3.00
CA PHE A 442 6.51 24.63 -3.85
C PHE A 442 5.05 24.34 -3.52
N LEU A 443 4.23 24.13 -4.55
CA LEU A 443 2.79 23.87 -4.42
C LEU A 443 2.38 22.77 -5.40
N GLY A 444 1.80 21.69 -4.89
CA GLY A 444 1.20 20.61 -5.67
C GLY A 444 -0.21 21.02 -6.07
N GLU A 445 -0.47 21.01 -7.38
CA GLU A 445 -1.82 21.03 -7.96
C GLU A 445 -2.13 19.59 -8.38
N GLU A 446 -3.08 18.94 -7.70
CA GLU A 446 -3.22 17.48 -7.61
C GLU A 446 -3.18 16.77 -8.97
N ASP A 447 -4.00 17.25 -9.91
CA ASP A 447 -4.15 16.67 -11.25
C ASP A 447 -3.15 17.22 -12.30
N VAL A 448 -2.32 18.20 -11.93
CA VAL A 448 -1.50 18.96 -12.89
C VAL A 448 -0.01 18.75 -12.66
N GLY A 449 0.48 18.92 -11.43
CA GLY A 449 1.91 18.82 -11.14
C GLY A 449 2.38 19.76 -10.02
N ILE A 450 3.68 20.02 -10.00
CA ILE A 450 4.34 20.83 -8.97
C ILE A 450 4.73 22.19 -9.54
N TRP A 451 4.23 23.23 -8.91
CA TRP A 451 4.61 24.62 -9.17
C TRP A 451 5.68 25.09 -8.20
N VAL A 452 6.56 25.97 -8.66
CA VAL A 452 7.43 26.78 -7.80
C VAL A 452 7.13 28.27 -7.97
N PHE A 453 7.05 28.97 -6.85
CA PHE A 453 6.87 30.42 -6.75
C PHE A 453 7.99 31.04 -5.92
N ASP A 454 8.16 32.35 -6.06
CA ASP A 454 8.88 33.11 -5.03
C ASP A 454 8.04 33.15 -3.75
N ALA A 455 8.66 32.89 -2.60
CA ALA A 455 7.96 32.88 -1.32
C ALA A 455 7.80 34.30 -0.72
N ASP A 456 8.57 35.29 -1.19
CA ASP A 456 8.42 36.67 -0.74
C ASP A 456 7.08 37.25 -1.22
N PRO A 457 6.20 37.69 -0.29
CA PRO A 457 4.89 38.22 -0.65
C PRO A 457 4.96 39.54 -1.45
N GLN A 458 6.12 40.22 -1.48
CA GLN A 458 6.31 41.43 -2.28
C GLN A 458 6.57 41.13 -3.76
N GLN A 459 6.94 39.89 -4.11
CA GLN A 459 7.15 39.48 -5.49
C GLN A 459 5.84 39.08 -6.14
N ALA A 460 5.74 39.31 -7.46
CA ALA A 460 4.60 38.83 -8.24
C ALA A 460 4.53 37.29 -8.16
N PRO A 461 3.34 36.70 -7.94
CA PRO A 461 3.16 35.25 -7.81
C PRO A 461 3.22 34.55 -9.18
N LYS A 462 4.35 34.67 -9.88
CA LYS A 462 4.60 34.02 -11.16
C LYS A 462 5.10 32.60 -10.92
N GLY A 463 4.19 31.64 -11.03
CA GLY A 463 4.52 30.22 -10.90
C GLY A 463 5.25 29.67 -12.12
N GLN A 464 6.22 28.80 -11.88
CA GLN A 464 6.82 27.92 -12.88
C GLN A 464 6.42 26.48 -12.58
N LEU A 465 5.79 25.79 -13.53
CA LEU A 465 5.54 24.35 -13.42
C LEU A 465 6.87 23.61 -13.64
N ILE A 466 7.36 22.93 -12.60
CA ILE A 466 8.67 22.24 -12.60
C ILE A 466 8.55 20.73 -12.80
N ALA A 467 7.40 20.16 -12.45
CA ALA A 467 7.06 18.77 -12.71
C ALA A 467 5.60 18.68 -13.11
N LYS A 468 5.27 17.80 -14.06
CA LYS A 468 3.90 17.58 -14.54
C LYS A 468 3.49 16.14 -14.27
N VAL A 469 2.21 15.94 -13.95
CA VAL A 469 1.61 14.61 -13.91
C VAL A 469 1.81 13.89 -15.26
N GLY A 470 2.24 12.64 -15.20
CA GLY A 470 2.64 11.80 -16.33
C GLY A 470 3.42 10.57 -15.88
N ASP A 471 4.41 10.13 -16.66
CA ASP A 471 5.11 8.85 -16.44
C ASP A 471 5.90 8.76 -15.12
N LYS A 472 6.28 9.90 -14.53
CA LYS A 472 7.13 9.98 -13.33
C LYS A 472 6.37 10.33 -12.06
N LEU A 473 5.36 11.18 -12.19
CA LEU A 473 4.55 11.75 -11.12
C LEU A 473 3.09 11.47 -11.49
N HIS A 474 2.38 10.77 -10.63
CA HIS A 474 0.99 10.39 -10.87
C HIS A 474 0.10 11.19 -9.94
N ALA A 475 -1.00 11.72 -10.50
CA ALA A 475 -2.03 12.36 -9.70
C ALA A 475 -2.63 11.34 -8.70
N ASP A 476 -2.95 11.74 -7.47
CA ASP A 476 -2.87 13.12 -6.99
C ASP A 476 -1.46 13.49 -6.47
N VAL A 477 -1.03 14.74 -6.75
CA VAL A 477 0.19 15.34 -6.20
C VAL A 477 -0.11 15.89 -4.82
N GLU A 478 0.12 15.06 -3.81
CA GLU A 478 -0.22 15.37 -2.41
C GLU A 478 0.95 16.04 -1.67
N GLY A 479 1.28 15.56 -0.46
CA GLY A 479 2.30 16.12 0.42
C GLY A 479 3.64 16.40 -0.27
N LEU A 480 4.18 17.59 -0.01
CA LEU A 480 5.50 18.03 -0.45
C LEU A 480 6.38 18.31 0.77
N ALA A 481 7.63 17.87 0.75
CA ALA A 481 8.59 18.20 1.81
C ALA A 481 10.00 18.43 1.28
N LEU A 482 10.83 19.11 2.08
CA LEU A 482 12.19 19.50 1.71
C LEU A 482 13.24 18.83 2.59
N TRP A 483 14.01 17.91 2.02
CA TRP A 483 15.21 17.40 2.69
C TRP A 483 16.37 18.37 2.46
N GLN A 484 16.70 19.16 3.49
CA GLN A 484 17.70 20.23 3.44
C GLN A 484 19.12 19.75 3.75
N GLY A 485 19.59 18.72 3.03
CA GLY A 485 20.99 18.29 3.12
C GLY A 485 21.93 19.07 2.20
N LYS A 486 23.10 18.49 1.90
CA LYS A 486 24.12 19.14 1.05
C LYS A 486 23.58 19.47 -0.35
N GLU A 487 22.87 18.52 -0.93
CA GLU A 487 22.14 18.67 -2.20
C GLU A 487 20.66 18.54 -1.83
N PRO A 488 19.94 19.66 -1.70
CA PRO A 488 18.59 19.62 -1.14
C PRO A 488 17.61 18.98 -2.12
N LEU A 489 16.70 18.18 -1.59
CA LEU A 489 15.72 17.41 -2.36
C LEU A 489 14.31 17.86 -2.02
N LEU A 490 13.48 18.00 -3.05
CA LEU A 490 12.03 18.05 -2.93
C LEU A 490 11.49 16.63 -3.02
N VAL A 491 10.76 16.22 -2.00
CA VAL A 491 10.06 14.93 -1.94
C VAL A 491 8.58 15.20 -2.19
N ALA A 492 7.98 14.47 -3.13
CA ALA A 492 6.56 14.59 -3.45
C ALA A 492 5.86 13.24 -3.30
N SER A 493 4.71 13.23 -2.63
CA SER A 493 3.77 12.11 -2.69
C SER A 493 3.17 12.05 -4.09
N SER A 494 3.28 10.89 -4.73
CA SER A 494 2.67 10.58 -6.02
C SER A 494 1.59 9.53 -5.75
N GLN A 495 0.44 9.98 -5.26
CA GLN A 495 -0.54 9.14 -4.57
C GLN A 495 -1.11 8.08 -5.51
N GLY A 496 -1.43 8.42 -6.77
CA GLY A 496 -2.10 7.49 -7.70
C GLY A 496 -1.32 6.26 -8.14
N ASN A 497 -0.05 6.13 -7.75
CA ASN A 497 0.72 4.89 -7.93
C ASN A 497 1.50 4.46 -6.67
N ASP A 498 1.14 5.00 -5.51
CA ASP A 498 1.72 4.71 -4.20
C ASP A 498 3.24 4.86 -4.19
N SER A 499 3.76 5.95 -4.75
CA SER A 499 5.19 6.21 -4.82
C SER A 499 5.56 7.61 -4.34
N TYR A 500 6.86 7.82 -4.14
CA TYR A 500 7.45 9.08 -3.74
C TYR A 500 8.47 9.50 -4.78
N VAL A 501 8.37 10.73 -5.25
CA VAL A 501 9.21 11.26 -6.32
C VAL A 501 10.18 12.29 -5.76
N LEU A 502 11.45 12.17 -6.14
CA LEU A 502 12.52 13.04 -5.71
C LEU A 502 12.91 13.97 -6.85
N TYR A 503 12.95 15.27 -6.57
CA TYR A 503 13.49 16.31 -7.44
C TYR A 503 14.59 17.06 -6.71
N SER A 504 15.51 17.68 -7.46
CA SER A 504 16.39 18.70 -6.89
C SER A 504 15.53 19.86 -6.39
N ALA A 505 15.78 20.34 -5.18
CA ALA A 505 15.15 21.57 -4.68
C ALA A 505 15.82 22.84 -5.24
N LEU A 506 16.86 22.69 -6.08
CA LEU A 506 17.55 23.78 -6.77
C LEU A 506 17.20 23.79 -8.27
N PRO A 507 17.10 24.98 -8.90
CA PRO A 507 16.98 25.07 -10.35
C PRO A 507 18.06 24.26 -11.08
N PRO A 508 17.71 23.54 -12.17
CA PRO A 508 16.43 23.56 -12.86
C PRO A 508 15.37 22.57 -12.33
N TYR A 509 15.53 22.08 -11.08
CA TYR A 509 14.59 21.18 -10.38
C TYR A 509 14.49 19.79 -11.00
N ASP A 510 15.63 19.26 -11.44
CA ASP A 510 15.69 17.97 -12.14
C ASP A 510 15.20 16.80 -11.28
N TYR A 511 14.48 15.87 -11.92
CA TYR A 511 14.13 14.58 -11.35
C TYR A 511 15.39 13.80 -10.93
N GLN A 512 15.39 13.29 -9.70
CA GLN A 512 16.50 12.55 -9.10
C GLN A 512 16.20 11.05 -8.98
N GLY A 513 14.94 10.69 -8.74
CA GLY A 513 14.58 9.29 -8.54
C GLY A 513 13.15 9.13 -8.05
N ARG A 514 12.72 7.89 -7.86
CA ARG A 514 11.45 7.55 -7.21
C ARG A 514 11.57 6.25 -6.45
N PHE A 515 10.75 6.10 -5.42
CA PHE A 515 10.74 4.91 -4.58
C PHE A 515 9.34 4.62 -4.03
N ARG A 516 9.14 3.44 -3.45
CA ARG A 516 7.98 3.11 -2.61
C ARG A 516 8.43 2.75 -1.20
N ILE A 517 7.48 2.74 -0.26
CA ILE A 517 7.70 2.15 1.06
C ILE A 517 7.04 0.77 1.05
N GLY A 518 7.86 -0.26 1.12
CA GLY A 518 7.46 -1.67 1.04
C GLY A 518 7.32 -2.33 2.40
N LEU A 519 6.88 -3.59 2.37
CA LEU A 519 6.68 -4.43 3.55
C LEU A 519 8.01 -4.66 4.30
N ASN A 520 8.00 -4.37 5.60
CA ASN A 520 9.02 -4.81 6.54
C ASN A 520 8.52 -6.03 7.34
N GLY A 521 8.64 -7.20 6.73
CA GLY A 521 8.19 -8.45 7.33
C GLY A 521 8.91 -8.81 8.64
N GLU A 522 10.15 -8.36 8.85
CA GLU A 522 10.89 -8.60 10.10
C GLU A 522 10.28 -7.84 11.29
N ARG A 523 9.82 -6.61 11.04
CA ARG A 523 9.21 -5.75 12.06
C ARG A 523 7.68 -5.82 12.11
N ALA A 524 7.07 -6.59 11.22
CA ALA A 524 5.63 -6.62 11.02
C ALA A 524 5.05 -5.21 10.78
N ILE A 525 5.72 -4.44 9.92
CA ILE A 525 5.28 -3.13 9.46
C ILE A 525 5.01 -3.25 7.96
N ASP A 526 3.79 -2.96 7.57
CA ASP A 526 3.34 -2.81 6.18
C ASP A 526 4.04 -1.67 5.44
N GLY A 527 3.80 -1.59 4.13
CA GLY A 527 4.24 -0.44 3.34
C GLY A 527 3.45 0.82 3.68
N ALA A 528 3.52 1.80 2.80
CA ALA A 528 2.63 2.95 2.81
C ALA A 528 2.04 3.10 1.42
N SER A 529 0.75 3.44 1.39
CA SER A 529 0.01 3.59 0.15
C SER A 529 -1.16 4.56 0.34
N GLU A 530 -1.65 5.16 -0.75
CA GLU A 530 -2.63 6.26 -0.66
C GLU A 530 -2.12 7.43 0.22
N THR A 531 -0.81 7.72 0.19
CA THR A 531 -0.22 8.77 1.04
C THR A 531 -0.73 10.16 0.69
N ASP A 532 -1.42 10.80 1.63
CA ASP A 532 -1.71 12.24 1.62
C ASP A 532 -0.42 13.03 1.95
N GLY A 533 -0.17 13.31 3.23
CA GLY A 533 0.95 14.13 3.68
C GLY A 533 2.25 13.38 3.97
N LEU A 534 3.36 14.11 3.86
CA LEU A 534 4.69 13.65 4.24
C LEU A 534 5.55 14.82 4.75
N GLU A 535 6.48 14.51 5.64
CA GLU A 535 7.46 15.47 6.16
C GLU A 535 8.84 14.82 6.24
N VAL A 536 9.88 15.61 5.97
CA VAL A 536 11.26 15.14 6.03
C VAL A 536 12.16 16.15 6.74
N THR A 537 12.99 15.65 7.65
CA THR A 537 14.09 16.42 8.22
C THR A 537 15.43 15.89 7.74
N ALA A 538 16.40 16.78 7.52
CA ALA A 538 17.80 16.40 7.31
C ALA A 538 18.61 16.37 8.62
N GLN A 539 18.01 16.75 9.75
CA GLN A 539 18.69 16.76 11.04
C GLN A 539 18.82 15.32 11.57
N PRO A 540 20.02 14.91 12.03
CA PRO A 540 20.19 13.59 12.61
C PRO A 540 19.31 13.40 13.86
N LEU A 541 18.58 12.29 13.91
CA LEU A 541 17.80 11.84 15.06
C LEU A 541 18.28 10.45 15.50
N PRO A 542 18.00 10.01 16.74
CA PRO A 542 18.34 8.65 17.16
C PRO A 542 17.78 7.59 16.22
N GLY A 543 18.65 6.77 15.63
CA GLY A 543 18.28 5.77 14.62
C GLY A 543 18.20 6.29 13.17
N TYR A 544 18.28 7.62 12.97
CA TYR A 544 18.07 8.29 11.68
C TYR A 544 19.24 9.26 11.38
N PRO A 545 20.44 8.76 11.03
CA PRO A 545 21.65 9.56 10.96
C PRO A 545 21.69 10.58 9.81
N GLN A 546 20.90 10.38 8.76
CA GLN A 546 20.73 11.35 7.66
C GLN A 546 19.33 11.97 7.66
N GLY A 547 18.66 11.92 8.81
CA GLY A 547 17.33 12.43 9.00
C GLY A 547 16.23 11.38 8.77
N LEU A 548 15.00 11.83 9.01
CA LEU A 548 13.80 11.02 9.11
C LEU A 548 12.78 11.51 8.08
N LEU A 549 12.22 10.58 7.33
CA LEU A 549 11.01 10.78 6.53
C LEU A 549 9.83 10.16 7.28
N VAL A 550 8.77 10.95 7.45
CA VAL A 550 7.48 10.52 7.99
C VAL A 550 6.46 10.63 6.87
N VAL A 551 5.76 9.54 6.57
CA VAL A 551 4.70 9.50 5.55
C VAL A 551 3.41 9.01 6.16
N GLN A 552 2.27 9.50 5.70
CA GLN A 552 0.97 8.91 6.00
C GLN A 552 0.81 7.56 5.27
N ASP A 553 0.13 6.61 5.91
CA ASP A 553 -0.32 5.35 5.32
C ASP A 553 -1.85 5.26 5.32
N GLY A 554 -2.42 5.48 4.14
CA GLY A 554 -3.86 5.50 3.89
C GLY A 554 -4.52 4.14 3.97
N ARG A 555 -3.76 3.04 3.76
CA ARG A 555 -4.27 1.66 3.72
C ARG A 555 -3.54 0.71 4.67
N LYS A 556 -3.40 1.12 5.92
CA LYS A 556 -2.83 0.32 7.02
C LYS A 556 -3.43 -1.10 7.15
N GLN A 557 -2.62 -2.14 6.92
CA GLN A 557 -2.95 -3.57 6.96
C GLN A 557 -2.33 -4.40 8.12
N VAL A 558 -1.11 -4.12 8.59
CA VAL A 558 -0.37 -5.02 9.53
C VAL A 558 -0.15 -4.48 10.96
N PRO A 559 -0.99 -4.81 11.97
CA PRO A 559 -2.31 -5.43 11.85
C PRO A 559 -3.35 -4.43 11.30
N GLN A 560 -4.50 -4.91 10.84
CA GLN A 560 -5.52 -4.04 10.26
C GLN A 560 -6.08 -3.13 11.34
N ALA A 561 -5.98 -1.82 11.14
CA ALA A 561 -6.37 -0.79 12.10
C ALA A 561 -6.56 0.56 11.38
N GLY A 562 -6.80 1.62 12.15
CA GLY A 562 -6.82 2.98 11.60
C GLY A 562 -5.49 3.35 10.93
N GLN A 563 -5.57 4.30 10.00
CA GLN A 563 -4.40 4.90 9.35
C GLN A 563 -3.37 5.38 10.38
N ASN A 564 -2.11 5.46 9.96
CA ASN A 564 -1.01 5.93 10.80
C ASN A 564 0.08 6.58 9.95
N PHE A 565 1.24 6.85 10.55
CA PHE A 565 2.42 7.30 9.84
C PHE A 565 3.55 6.27 9.90
N LYS A 566 4.29 6.10 8.80
CA LYS A 566 5.51 5.29 8.74
C LYS A 566 6.75 6.17 8.92
N LEU A 567 7.74 5.65 9.63
CA LEU A 567 9.02 6.31 9.89
C LEU A 567 10.11 5.59 9.11
N VAL A 568 10.75 6.31 8.18
CA VAL A 568 11.76 5.81 7.25
C VAL A 568 13.07 6.58 7.43
N SER A 569 14.18 5.86 7.53
CA SER A 569 15.50 6.49 7.53
C SER A 569 15.79 7.09 6.17
N PHE A 570 16.03 8.40 6.10
CA PHE A 570 16.32 9.05 4.83
C PHE A 570 17.66 8.59 4.23
N ALA A 571 18.54 7.98 5.04
CA ALA A 571 19.75 7.33 4.55
C ALA A 571 19.45 6.17 3.58
N GLU A 572 18.35 5.42 3.78
CA GLU A 572 17.93 4.35 2.88
C GLU A 572 17.46 4.91 1.53
N VAL A 573 16.73 6.04 1.58
CA VAL A 573 16.29 6.76 0.37
C VAL A 573 17.48 7.28 -0.42
N LEU A 574 18.46 7.90 0.26
CA LEU A 574 19.68 8.41 -0.39
C LEU A 574 20.53 7.29 -0.99
N ALA A 575 20.54 6.10 -0.39
CA ALA A 575 21.23 4.94 -0.94
C ALA A 575 20.63 4.45 -2.27
N LEU A 576 19.36 4.74 -2.55
CA LEU A 576 18.74 4.45 -3.85
C LEU A 576 19.23 5.39 -4.95
N LEU A 577 19.57 6.64 -4.63
CA LEU A 577 20.06 7.64 -5.59
C LEU A 577 21.51 7.40 -6.04
N GLN A 578 22.24 6.54 -5.33
CA GLN A 578 23.66 6.23 -5.62
C GLN A 578 23.84 5.00 -6.52
N GLN A 579 22.74 4.31 -6.84
CA GLN A 579 22.69 3.13 -7.71
C GLN A 579 22.39 3.55 -9.15
#